data_AF-A0AAU6QYR2-F1
#
_entry.id   AF-A0AAU6QYR2-F1
#
_cell.length_a   1.000
_cell.length_b   1.000
_cell.length_c   1.000
_cell.angle_alpha   90.00
_cell.angle_beta   90.00
_cell.angle_gamma   90.00
#
_symmetry.space_group_name_H-M   'P 1'
#
loop_
_entity.id
_entity.type
_entity.pdbx_description
1 polymer ?
#
loop_
_entity_poly.entity_id
_entity_poly.type
_entity_poly.pdbx_seq_one_letter_code
_entity_poly.pdbx_strand_id
1 'polypeptide(L)'
;MGDVSATGGREISRSGVSQRAFFGVSALLFAASAAMTIVWCASMSAMGGMPMPGGWTMSMAWMRMCGQTWSGVAASFLGMWIVMMTAMMLPSLTPMLWRYRRAVGRTGETRLARLTVLVGVGYFVVWTAFGMIAFALGAALTAFEMQVPALARAVPIAVGVVILIGGALQFTAWKAHHLACCQAAPGCGRTLQADAGTAWRHGLRLGVHCSCCCAGLTVISLVVGIMDLRAMALVTAAITVERLVPAGERVARAIGVVVVGAGVFMIARAVGLG
;
A
#
# COMPACT_ATOMS: atom_id res chain seq x y z
N MET A 1 -48.04 -14.78 -17.22
CA MET A 1 -47.02 -13.78 -17.64
C MET A 1 -46.64 -12.78 -16.53
N GLY A 2 -46.98 -13.02 -15.25
CA GLY A 2 -46.79 -12.06 -14.14
C GLY A 2 -45.58 -12.28 -13.21
N ASP A 3 -44.90 -13.44 -13.26
CA ASP A 3 -43.84 -13.77 -12.30
C ASP A 3 -42.44 -13.26 -12.67
N VAL A 4 -42.22 -12.86 -13.92
CA VAL A 4 -40.90 -12.40 -14.41
C VAL A 4 -40.60 -10.96 -13.93
N SER A 5 -41.61 -10.10 -13.78
CA SER A 5 -41.41 -8.72 -13.30
C SER A 5 -41.13 -8.64 -11.79
N ALA A 6 -41.76 -9.49 -10.97
CA ALA A 6 -41.57 -9.47 -9.52
C ALA A 6 -40.21 -10.06 -9.09
N THR A 7 -39.72 -11.06 -9.83
CA THR A 7 -38.39 -11.66 -9.62
C THR A 7 -37.28 -10.71 -10.09
N GLY A 8 -37.44 -10.03 -11.24
CA GLY A 8 -36.51 -9.00 -11.71
C GLY A 8 -36.36 -7.82 -10.75
N GLY A 9 -37.46 -7.31 -10.19
CA GLY A 9 -37.44 -6.23 -9.21
C GLY A 9 -36.74 -6.59 -7.89
N ARG A 10 -36.92 -7.83 -7.41
CA ARG A 10 -36.21 -8.33 -6.21
C ARG A 10 -34.71 -8.53 -6.44
N GLU A 11 -34.29 -9.02 -7.60
CA GLU A 11 -32.87 -9.20 -7.92
C GLU A 11 -32.14 -7.86 -8.05
N ILE A 12 -32.75 -6.87 -8.70
CA ILE A 12 -32.19 -5.52 -8.83
C ILE A 12 -32.08 -4.85 -7.46
N SER A 13 -33.12 -4.91 -6.63
CA SER A 13 -33.11 -4.33 -5.28
C SER A 13 -32.08 -5.00 -4.36
N ARG A 14 -31.99 -6.34 -4.39
CA ARG A 14 -31.03 -7.11 -3.58
C ARG A 14 -29.58 -6.86 -4.02
N SER A 15 -29.33 -6.68 -5.31
CA SER A 15 -28.01 -6.31 -5.83
C SER A 15 -27.56 -4.92 -5.36
N GLY A 16 -28.48 -3.95 -5.29
CA GLY A 16 -28.20 -2.59 -4.81
C GLY A 16 -27.92 -2.53 -3.30
N VAL A 17 -28.64 -3.30 -2.49
CA VAL A 17 -28.42 -3.40 -1.04
C VAL A 17 -27.07 -4.07 -0.73
N SER A 18 -26.74 -5.17 -1.43
CA SER A 18 -25.45 -5.86 -1.30
C SER A 18 -24.28 -4.96 -1.71
N GLN A 19 -24.47 -4.13 -2.74
CA GLN A 19 -23.49 -3.13 -3.17
C GLN A 19 -23.24 -2.07 -2.10
N ARG A 20 -24.30 -1.45 -1.57
CA ARG A 20 -24.19 -0.41 -0.53
C ARG A 20 -23.57 -0.97 0.75
N ALA A 21 -23.93 -2.18 1.15
CA ALA A 21 -23.34 -2.85 2.30
C ALA A 21 -21.83 -3.10 2.11
N PHE A 22 -21.40 -3.57 0.93
CA PHE A 22 -19.99 -3.81 0.64
C PHE A 22 -19.14 -2.53 0.68
N PHE A 23 -19.62 -1.45 0.05
CA PHE A 23 -18.93 -0.16 0.10
C PHE A 23 -18.97 0.46 1.50
N GLY A 24 -20.08 0.31 2.22
CA GLY A 24 -20.23 0.77 3.61
C GLY A 24 -19.24 0.09 4.56
N VAL A 25 -19.13 -1.24 4.52
CA VAL A 25 -18.16 -2.00 5.32
C VAL A 25 -16.73 -1.61 4.95
N SER A 26 -16.44 -1.46 3.66
CA SER A 26 -15.11 -1.07 3.20
C SER A 26 -14.74 0.35 3.66
N ALA A 27 -15.69 1.29 3.62
CA ALA A 27 -15.50 2.66 4.08
C ALA A 27 -15.31 2.73 5.60
N LEU A 28 -16.05 1.93 6.37
CA LEU A 28 -15.88 1.83 7.83
C LEU A 28 -14.51 1.25 8.19
N LEU A 29 -14.08 0.18 7.51
CA LEU A 29 -12.75 -0.40 7.69
C LEU A 29 -11.64 0.60 7.33
N PHE A 30 -11.81 1.36 6.24
CA PHE A 30 -10.89 2.43 5.87
C PHE A 30 -10.84 3.52 6.96
N ALA A 31 -11.99 4.03 7.40
CA ALA A 31 -12.04 5.09 8.41
C ALA A 31 -11.44 4.65 9.74
N ALA A 32 -11.74 3.43 10.20
CA ALA A 32 -11.19 2.87 11.43
C ALA A 32 -9.67 2.68 11.34
N SER A 33 -9.17 2.11 10.24
CA SER A 33 -7.73 1.91 10.01
C SER A 33 -6.97 3.23 9.86
N ALA A 34 -7.55 4.21 9.16
CA ALA A 34 -6.97 5.55 9.02
C ALA A 34 -6.91 6.27 10.37
N ALA A 35 -8.00 6.25 11.16
CA ALA A 35 -8.02 6.84 12.49
C ALA A 35 -6.98 6.20 13.41
N MET A 36 -6.88 4.86 13.41
CA MET A 36 -5.87 4.14 14.19
C MET A 36 -4.45 4.51 13.76
N THR A 37 -4.19 4.61 12.45
CA THR A 37 -2.88 5.03 11.92
C THR A 37 -2.54 6.46 12.36
N ILE A 38 -3.50 7.39 12.30
CA ILE A 38 -3.32 8.79 12.73
C ILE A 38 -3.01 8.86 14.22
N VAL A 39 -3.78 8.16 15.06
CA VAL A 39 -3.56 8.12 16.51
C VAL A 39 -2.17 7.55 16.82
N TRP A 40 -1.75 6.51 16.11
CA TRP A 40 -0.43 5.91 16.31
C TRP A 40 0.71 6.84 15.89
N CYS A 41 0.60 7.48 14.72
CA CYS A 41 1.59 8.43 14.23
C CYS A 41 1.69 9.66 15.15
N ALA A 42 0.55 10.17 15.65
CA ALA A 42 0.51 11.28 16.60
C ALA A 42 1.18 10.89 17.92
N SER A 43 0.91 9.69 18.42
CA SER A 43 1.47 9.17 19.68
C SER A 43 2.99 9.01 19.61
N MET A 44 3.52 8.52 18.48
CA MET A 44 4.97 8.40 18.31
C MET A 44 5.66 9.73 17.98
N SER A 45 5.00 10.64 17.25
CA SER A 45 5.54 11.99 17.02
C SER A 45 5.70 12.75 18.33
N ALA A 46 4.82 12.49 19.31
CA ALA A 46 4.91 13.05 20.65
C ALA A 46 6.08 12.48 21.49
N MET A 47 6.62 11.29 21.15
CA MET A 47 7.80 10.72 21.83
C MET A 47 9.13 11.31 21.36
N GLY A 48 9.13 12.08 20.25
CA GLY A 48 10.33 12.68 19.67
C GLY A 48 11.24 11.66 18.94
N GLY A 49 11.98 12.14 17.95
CA GLY A 49 13.01 11.36 17.25
C GLY A 49 14.39 11.59 17.87
N MET A 50 15.29 10.60 17.78
CA MET A 50 16.67 10.81 18.19
C MET A 50 17.43 11.63 17.12
N PRO A 51 18.04 12.77 17.48
CA PRO A 51 18.84 13.55 16.54
C PRO A 51 20.12 12.78 16.19
N MET A 52 20.41 12.64 14.89
CA MET A 52 21.59 11.98 14.37
C MET A 52 22.60 12.97 13.75
N PRO A 53 23.89 12.61 13.71
CA PRO A 53 24.90 13.38 12.97
C PRO A 53 24.48 13.54 11.50
N GLY A 54 24.49 14.78 11.00
CA GLY A 54 23.98 15.11 9.66
C GLY A 54 22.60 15.79 9.63
N GLY A 55 22.06 16.19 10.80
CA GLY A 55 20.89 17.06 10.88
C GLY A 55 19.55 16.38 10.59
N TRP A 56 19.50 15.05 10.68
CA TRP A 56 18.28 14.26 10.48
C TRP A 56 17.87 13.54 11.77
N THR A 57 16.62 13.09 11.85
CA THR A 57 16.07 12.39 13.01
C THR A 57 15.82 10.93 12.69
N MET A 58 16.33 10.03 13.53
CA MET A 58 16.09 8.60 13.38
C MET A 58 14.79 8.20 14.08
N SER A 59 13.96 7.41 13.39
CA SER A 59 12.74 6.87 13.97
C SER A 59 13.05 5.76 14.98
N MET A 60 12.42 5.84 16.15
CA MET A 60 12.46 4.80 17.18
C MET A 60 11.79 3.48 16.75
N ALA A 61 11.02 3.47 15.65
CA ALA A 61 10.31 2.28 15.17
C ALA A 61 11.23 1.11 14.80
N TRP A 62 12.51 1.40 14.52
CA TRP A 62 13.51 0.42 14.09
C TRP A 62 14.49 0.03 15.20
N MET A 63 14.32 0.60 16.40
CA MET A 63 15.22 0.38 17.53
C MET A 63 14.59 -0.53 18.57
N ARG A 64 15.44 -1.37 19.17
CA ARG A 64 15.06 -2.22 20.29
C ARG A 64 15.06 -1.39 21.57
N MET A 65 13.87 -1.18 22.14
CA MET A 65 13.76 -0.63 23.49
C MET A 65 14.25 -1.65 24.53
N CYS A 66 14.87 -1.17 25.61
CA CYS A 66 15.36 -2.01 26.71
C CYS A 66 14.24 -2.90 27.26
N GLY A 67 14.45 -4.22 27.26
CA GLY A 67 13.49 -5.21 27.75
C GLY A 67 12.60 -5.89 26.69
N GLN A 68 12.62 -5.44 25.43
CA GLN A 68 11.87 -6.11 24.35
C GLN A 68 12.66 -7.26 23.72
N THR A 69 11.98 -8.29 23.20
CA THR A 69 12.58 -9.31 22.31
C THR A 69 12.54 -8.84 20.86
N TRP A 70 13.45 -9.34 20.01
CA TRP A 70 13.43 -9.06 18.57
C TRP A 70 12.10 -9.46 17.91
N SER A 71 11.47 -10.54 18.40
CA SER A 71 10.14 -10.97 17.97
C SER A 71 9.03 -9.99 18.35
N GLY A 72 9.11 -9.36 19.53
CA GLY A 72 8.15 -8.34 19.97
C GLY A 72 8.22 -7.05 19.13
N VAL A 73 9.44 -6.62 18.79
CA VAL A 73 9.64 -5.45 17.91
C VAL A 73 9.14 -5.76 16.48
N ALA A 74 9.48 -6.93 15.94
CA ALA A 74 8.98 -7.34 14.62
C ALA A 74 7.45 -7.46 14.59
N ALA A 75 6.83 -8.04 15.63
CA ALA A 75 5.37 -8.19 15.71
C ALA A 75 4.65 -6.84 15.80
N SER A 76 5.18 -5.90 16.60
CA SER A 76 4.61 -4.55 16.70
C SER A 76 4.78 -3.75 15.41
N PHE A 77 5.95 -3.84 14.76
CA PHE A 77 6.18 -3.25 13.44
C PHE A 77 5.22 -3.81 12.40
N LEU A 78 5.09 -5.15 12.31
CA LEU A 78 4.17 -5.79 11.38
C LEU A 78 2.71 -5.41 11.65
N GLY A 79 2.30 -5.34 12.92
CA GLY A 79 0.95 -4.92 13.29
C GLY A 79 0.65 -3.51 12.79
N MET A 80 1.57 -2.57 13.05
CA MET A 80 1.45 -1.19 12.55
C MET A 80 1.47 -1.14 11.03
N TRP A 81 2.43 -1.83 10.40
CA TRP A 81 2.59 -1.92 8.95
C TRP A 81 1.31 -2.42 8.27
N ILE A 82 0.69 -3.47 8.81
CA ILE A 82 -0.55 -4.03 8.27
C ILE A 82 -1.69 -3.03 8.40
N VAL A 83 -1.88 -2.40 9.57
CA VAL A 83 -2.94 -1.40 9.78
C VAL A 83 -2.79 -0.24 8.79
N MET A 84 -1.57 0.24 8.65
CA MET A 84 -1.20 1.32 7.75
C MET A 84 -1.39 0.95 6.27
N MET A 85 -0.87 -0.19 5.84
CA MET A 85 -1.05 -0.68 4.47
C MET A 85 -2.51 -0.97 4.16
N THR A 86 -3.29 -1.40 5.15
CA THR A 86 -4.75 -1.51 5.03
C THR A 86 -5.33 -0.14 4.74
N ALA A 87 -5.02 0.89 5.52
CA ALA A 87 -5.52 2.24 5.27
C ALA A 87 -5.15 2.74 3.86
N MET A 88 -3.90 2.58 3.43
CA MET A 88 -3.44 3.10 2.14
C MET A 88 -3.98 2.32 0.93
N MET A 89 -4.11 0.99 1.05
CA MET A 89 -4.39 0.14 -0.10
C MET A 89 -5.85 -0.27 -0.22
N LEU A 90 -6.64 -0.20 0.84
CA LEU A 90 -8.07 -0.52 0.81
C LEU A 90 -8.84 0.29 -0.24
N PRO A 91 -8.59 1.61 -0.43
CA PRO A 91 -9.22 2.38 -1.51
C PRO A 91 -8.96 1.78 -2.91
N SER A 92 -7.75 1.27 -3.14
CA SER A 92 -7.37 0.65 -4.42
C SER A 92 -7.86 -0.79 -4.58
N LEU A 93 -8.03 -1.50 -3.46
CA LEU A 93 -8.45 -2.90 -3.42
C LEU A 93 -9.97 -3.04 -3.59
N THR A 94 -10.76 -2.08 -3.08
CA THR A 94 -12.22 -2.09 -3.15
C THR A 94 -12.81 -2.20 -4.56
N PRO A 95 -12.39 -1.41 -5.58
CA PRO A 95 -12.91 -1.56 -6.93
C PRO A 95 -12.52 -2.92 -7.55
N MET A 96 -11.36 -3.47 -7.18
CA MET A 96 -10.90 -4.76 -7.71
C MET A 96 -11.66 -5.94 -7.07
N LEU A 97 -11.89 -5.91 -5.75
CA LEU A 97 -12.75 -6.89 -5.08
C LEU A 97 -14.18 -6.83 -5.59
N TRP A 98 -14.70 -5.64 -5.89
CA TRP A 98 -16.02 -5.48 -6.49
C TRP A 98 -16.10 -6.12 -7.89
N ARG A 99 -15.08 -5.92 -8.73
CA ARG A 99 -14.98 -6.60 -10.04
C ARG A 99 -14.92 -8.11 -9.89
N TYR A 100 -14.16 -8.61 -8.91
CA TYR A 100 -14.13 -10.04 -8.59
C TYR A 100 -15.52 -10.56 -8.20
N ARG A 101 -16.28 -9.84 -7.35
CA ARG A 101 -17.66 -10.20 -6.98
C ARG A 101 -18.60 -10.28 -8.18
N ARG A 102 -18.41 -9.44 -9.20
CA ARG A 102 -19.20 -9.47 -10.45
C ARG A 102 -18.77 -10.59 -11.40
N ALA A 103 -17.50 -10.96 -11.40
CA ALA A 103 -16.94 -11.99 -12.29
C ALA A 103 -17.17 -13.43 -11.78
N VAL A 104 -17.32 -13.60 -10.46
CA VAL A 104 -17.78 -14.86 -9.86
C VAL A 104 -19.26 -15.02 -10.18
N GLY A 105 -19.63 -16.13 -10.82
CA GLY A 105 -21.03 -16.43 -11.20
C GLY A 105 -22.00 -16.49 -10.01
N ARG A 106 -23.30 -16.66 -10.27
CA ARG A 106 -24.39 -16.71 -9.26
C ARG A 106 -24.06 -17.74 -8.16
N THR A 107 -23.44 -17.26 -7.08
CA THR A 107 -23.11 -18.01 -5.87
C THR A 107 -23.81 -17.36 -4.69
N GLY A 108 -24.18 -18.15 -3.67
CA GLY A 108 -24.83 -17.61 -2.49
C GLY A 108 -24.01 -16.49 -1.82
N GLU A 109 -24.69 -15.48 -1.27
CA GLU A 109 -24.06 -14.27 -0.72
C GLU A 109 -22.98 -14.58 0.34
N THR A 110 -23.17 -15.63 1.13
CA THR A 110 -22.21 -16.10 2.14
C THR A 110 -20.94 -16.70 1.52
N ARG A 111 -21.08 -17.51 0.47
CA ARG A 111 -19.93 -18.08 -0.25
C ARG A 111 -19.14 -16.98 -0.98
N LEU A 112 -19.85 -16.02 -1.58
CA LEU A 112 -19.23 -14.88 -2.23
C LEU A 112 -18.44 -14.02 -1.23
N ALA A 113 -19.02 -13.75 -0.06
CA ALA A 113 -18.33 -13.04 1.03
C ALA A 113 -17.06 -13.77 1.47
N ARG A 114 -17.13 -15.09 1.70
CA ARG A 114 -15.97 -15.91 2.08
C ARG A 114 -14.87 -15.87 1.02
N LEU A 115 -15.22 -15.96 -0.26
CA LEU A 115 -14.25 -15.87 -1.36
C LEU A 115 -13.61 -14.49 -1.43
N THR A 116 -14.38 -13.41 -1.23
CA THR A 116 -13.80 -12.05 -1.21
C THR A 116 -12.85 -11.82 -0.05
N VAL A 117 -13.17 -12.35 1.14
CA VAL A 117 -12.27 -12.32 2.29
C VAL A 117 -10.99 -13.09 1.95
N LEU A 118 -11.11 -14.26 1.32
CA LEU A 118 -9.94 -15.07 0.96
C LEU A 118 -9.02 -14.38 -0.06
N VAL A 119 -9.59 -13.67 -1.03
CA VAL A 119 -8.82 -12.81 -1.96
C VAL A 119 -8.10 -11.69 -1.20
N GLY A 120 -8.81 -11.02 -0.28
CA GLY A 120 -8.24 -9.97 0.57
C GLY A 120 -7.11 -10.48 1.46
N VAL A 121 -7.27 -11.65 2.09
CA VAL A 121 -6.23 -12.28 2.91
C VAL A 121 -5.00 -12.60 2.06
N GLY A 122 -5.17 -13.19 0.88
CA GLY A 122 -4.05 -13.45 -0.03
C GLY A 122 -3.31 -12.17 -0.44
N TYR A 123 -4.04 -11.07 -0.66
CA TYR A 123 -3.45 -9.76 -0.93
C TYR A 123 -2.60 -9.26 0.25
N PHE A 124 -3.14 -9.30 1.47
CA PHE A 124 -2.43 -8.83 2.65
C PHE A 124 -1.24 -9.71 3.04
N VAL A 125 -1.25 -11.01 2.74
CA VAL A 125 -0.08 -11.89 2.95
C VAL A 125 1.13 -11.40 2.16
N VAL A 126 0.95 -10.95 0.91
CA VAL A 126 2.03 -10.37 0.11
C VAL A 126 2.56 -9.08 0.76
N TRP A 127 1.66 -8.23 1.28
CA TRP A 127 2.06 -7.02 2.00
C TRP A 127 2.77 -7.31 3.32
N THR A 128 2.40 -8.37 4.04
CA THR A 128 3.10 -8.82 5.24
C THR A 128 4.52 -9.28 4.89
N ALA A 129 4.69 -10.03 3.80
CA ALA A 129 6.02 -10.41 3.32
C ALA A 129 6.88 -9.19 2.95
N PHE A 130 6.28 -8.18 2.32
CA PHE A 130 6.97 -6.93 2.02
C PHE A 130 7.35 -6.18 3.30
N GLY A 131 6.46 -6.13 4.30
CA GLY A 131 6.75 -5.54 5.61
C GLY A 131 7.90 -6.24 6.33
N MET A 132 7.98 -7.57 6.25
CA MET A 132 9.12 -8.34 6.79
C MET A 132 10.44 -7.97 6.12
N ILE A 133 10.45 -7.84 4.79
CA ILE A 133 11.65 -7.44 4.03
C ILE A 133 12.05 -6.01 4.40
N ALA A 134 11.08 -5.09 4.47
CA ALA A 134 11.32 -3.71 4.88
C ALA A 134 11.86 -3.61 6.30
N PHE A 135 11.36 -4.43 7.23
CA PHE A 135 11.88 -4.53 8.59
C PHE A 135 13.31 -5.05 8.64
N ALA A 136 13.62 -6.11 7.92
CA ALA A 136 14.97 -6.64 7.87
C ALA A 136 15.97 -5.63 7.30
N LEU A 137 15.60 -4.93 6.21
CA LEU A 137 16.41 -3.87 5.61
C LEU A 137 16.59 -2.68 6.56
N GLY A 138 15.51 -2.20 7.17
CA GLY A 138 15.56 -1.09 8.12
C GLY A 138 16.42 -1.42 9.34
N ALA A 139 16.24 -2.61 9.93
CA ALA A 139 17.04 -3.07 11.07
C ALA A 139 18.52 -3.30 10.72
N ALA A 140 18.82 -3.76 9.50
CA ALA A 140 20.19 -3.90 9.03
C ALA A 140 20.86 -2.52 8.85
N LEU A 141 20.16 -1.59 8.18
CA LEU A 141 20.65 -0.23 7.96
C LEU A 141 20.95 0.49 9.27
N THR A 142 20.04 0.43 10.26
CA THR A 142 20.27 1.05 11.57
C THR A 142 21.44 0.44 12.31
N ALA A 143 21.65 -0.89 12.19
CA ALA A 143 22.81 -1.55 12.76
C ALA A 143 24.13 -1.09 12.11
N PHE A 144 24.15 -0.89 10.79
CA PHE A 144 25.33 -0.38 10.07
C PHE A 144 25.61 1.11 10.36
N GLU A 145 24.58 1.94 10.47
CA GLU A 145 24.69 3.37 10.79
C GLU A 145 25.31 3.59 12.18
N MET A 146 24.95 2.74 13.15
CA MET A 146 25.53 2.78 14.50
C MET A 146 27.02 2.40 14.54
N GLN A 147 27.50 1.62 13.56
CA GLN A 147 28.89 1.15 13.51
C GLN A 147 29.82 2.10 12.76
N VAL A 148 29.31 2.91 11.82
CA VAL A 148 30.14 3.75 10.93
C VAL A 148 29.61 5.19 10.87
N PRO A 149 30.21 6.13 11.63
CA PRO A 149 29.79 7.54 11.67
C PRO A 149 29.89 8.29 10.32
N ALA A 150 30.74 7.80 9.41
CA ALA A 150 30.84 8.32 8.04
C ALA A 150 29.61 7.94 7.20
N LEU A 151 29.03 6.77 7.46
CA LEU A 151 27.83 6.29 6.79
C LEU A 151 26.60 7.09 7.23
N ALA A 152 26.49 7.41 8.52
CA ALA A 152 25.42 8.25 9.08
C ALA A 152 25.31 9.64 8.43
N ARG A 153 26.45 10.21 7.99
CA ARG A 153 26.49 11.48 7.23
C ARG A 153 26.09 11.34 5.76
N ALA A 154 26.23 10.15 5.18
CA ALA A 154 25.86 9.87 3.79
C ALA A 154 24.39 9.46 3.62
N VAL A 155 23.69 9.14 4.73
CA VAL A 155 22.27 8.72 4.72
C VAL A 155 21.37 9.69 3.95
N PRO A 156 21.43 11.03 4.11
CA PRO A 156 20.58 11.94 3.35
C PRO A 156 20.79 11.88 1.83
N ILE A 157 22.02 11.61 1.39
CA ILE A 157 22.37 11.44 -0.02
C ILE A 157 21.84 10.09 -0.53
N ALA A 158 22.03 9.02 0.24
CA ALA A 158 21.49 7.69 -0.07
C ALA A 158 19.95 7.72 -0.17
N VAL A 159 19.29 8.42 0.76
CA VAL A 159 17.84 8.70 0.72
C VAL A 159 17.45 9.39 -0.58
N GLY A 160 18.14 10.46 -0.95
CA GLY A 160 17.91 11.17 -2.21
C GLY A 160 18.09 10.29 -3.45
N VAL A 161 19.12 9.43 -3.47
CA VAL A 161 19.36 8.46 -4.55
C VAL A 161 18.25 7.43 -4.64
N VAL A 162 17.77 6.91 -3.52
CA VAL A 162 16.64 5.96 -3.51
C VAL A 162 15.36 6.63 -3.98
N ILE A 163 15.11 7.89 -3.59
CA ILE A 163 13.98 8.68 -4.10
C ILE A 163 14.09 8.87 -5.62
N LEU A 164 15.29 9.18 -6.13
CA LEU A 164 15.55 9.30 -7.57
C LEU A 164 15.27 8.00 -8.31
N ILE A 165 15.76 6.86 -7.80
CA ILE A 165 15.51 5.54 -8.39
C ILE A 165 14.01 5.23 -8.35
N GLY A 166 13.34 5.47 -7.23
CA GLY A 166 11.90 5.30 -7.08
C GLY A 166 11.08 6.17 -8.05
N GLY A 167 11.53 7.40 -8.28
CA GLY A 167 10.98 8.32 -9.29
C GLY A 167 11.22 7.84 -10.71
N ALA A 168 12.44 7.39 -11.03
CA ALA A 168 12.82 6.83 -12.33
C ALA A 168 12.01 5.57 -12.66
N LEU A 169 11.75 4.71 -11.66
CA LEU A 169 10.89 3.54 -11.79
C LEU A 169 9.47 3.93 -12.23
N GLN A 170 9.00 5.15 -11.96
CA GLN A 170 7.70 5.60 -12.42
C GLN A 170 7.58 5.78 -13.93
N PHE A 171 8.70 5.99 -14.62
CA PHE A 171 8.75 6.15 -16.08
C PHE A 171 8.93 4.83 -16.84
N THR A 172 9.14 3.72 -16.13
CA THR A 172 9.44 2.44 -16.77
C THR A 172 8.24 1.86 -17.50
N ALA A 173 8.50 1.26 -18.67
CA ALA A 173 7.51 0.47 -19.41
C ALA A 173 6.96 -0.69 -18.56
N TRP A 174 7.77 -1.19 -17.60
CA TRP A 174 7.34 -2.14 -16.58
C TRP A 174 6.17 -1.61 -15.76
N LYS A 175 6.28 -0.40 -15.17
CA LYS A 175 5.20 0.20 -14.36
C LYS A 175 3.96 0.43 -15.22
N ALA A 176 4.12 0.94 -16.43
CA ALA A 176 3.01 1.16 -17.36
C ALA A 176 2.26 -0.14 -17.67
N HIS A 177 2.98 -1.24 -17.92
CA HIS A 177 2.38 -2.55 -18.17
C HIS A 177 1.62 -3.10 -16.93
N HIS A 178 2.20 -2.98 -15.73
CA HIS A 178 1.55 -3.43 -14.50
C HIS A 178 0.31 -2.60 -14.17
N LEU A 179 0.39 -1.28 -14.35
CA LEU A 179 -0.74 -0.38 -14.16
C LEU A 179 -1.85 -0.67 -15.16
N ALA A 180 -1.51 -0.89 -16.44
CA ALA A 180 -2.45 -1.30 -17.46
C ALA A 180 -3.11 -2.64 -17.11
N CYS A 181 -2.37 -3.64 -16.60
CA CYS A 181 -2.94 -4.91 -16.14
C CYS A 181 -3.84 -4.75 -14.90
N CYS A 182 -3.52 -3.84 -13.97
CA CYS A 182 -4.37 -3.53 -12.82
C CYS A 182 -5.65 -2.78 -13.21
N GLN A 183 -5.57 -1.91 -14.23
CA GLN A 183 -6.71 -1.14 -14.74
C GLN A 183 -7.58 -1.94 -15.70
N ALA A 184 -6.95 -2.75 -16.55
CA ALA A 184 -7.58 -3.65 -17.51
C ALA A 184 -8.56 -4.52 -16.75
N ALA A 185 -9.83 -4.27 -17.01
CA ALA A 185 -10.89 -5.01 -16.38
C ALA A 185 -10.71 -6.50 -16.73
N PRO A 186 -10.74 -7.42 -15.75
CA PRO A 186 -11.20 -8.77 -16.03
C PRO A 186 -12.71 -8.68 -16.30
N GLY A 187 -13.06 -8.04 -17.43
CA GLY A 187 -14.41 -7.58 -17.76
C GLY A 187 -15.00 -8.23 -19.01
N CYS A 188 -14.28 -9.14 -19.67
CA CYS A 188 -14.82 -9.86 -20.83
C CYS A 188 -14.73 -11.38 -20.61
N GLY A 189 -15.82 -11.95 -20.08
CA GLY A 189 -16.28 -13.29 -20.48
C GLY A 189 -15.74 -14.51 -19.72
N ARG A 190 -14.77 -14.40 -18.81
CA ARG A 190 -14.28 -15.58 -18.09
C ARG A 190 -14.96 -15.71 -16.73
N THR A 191 -15.99 -16.55 -16.66
CA THR A 191 -16.62 -16.98 -15.41
C THR A 191 -15.54 -17.55 -14.49
N LEU A 192 -15.25 -16.86 -13.39
CA LEU A 192 -14.32 -17.39 -12.40
C LEU A 192 -15.01 -18.52 -11.65
N GLN A 193 -14.37 -19.69 -11.62
CA GLN A 193 -14.85 -20.80 -10.81
C GLN A 193 -14.86 -20.37 -9.33
N ALA A 194 -15.95 -20.70 -8.63
CA ALA A 194 -16.14 -20.34 -7.23
C ALA A 194 -15.33 -21.23 -6.27
N ASP A 195 -14.08 -21.54 -6.61
CA ASP A 195 -13.20 -22.37 -5.79
C ASP A 195 -12.27 -21.53 -4.90
N ALA A 196 -12.04 -22.01 -3.69
CA ALA A 196 -11.21 -21.34 -2.68
C ALA A 196 -9.74 -21.26 -3.15
N GLY A 197 -9.24 -22.28 -3.85
CA GLY A 197 -7.89 -22.29 -4.40
C GLY A 197 -7.70 -21.20 -5.47
N THR A 198 -8.68 -21.03 -6.35
CA THR A 198 -8.68 -19.94 -7.35
C THR A 198 -8.75 -18.56 -6.71
N ALA A 199 -9.59 -18.38 -5.69
CA ALA A 199 -9.71 -17.12 -4.95
C ALA A 199 -8.40 -16.73 -4.26
N TRP A 200 -7.76 -17.69 -3.59
CA TRP A 200 -6.45 -17.49 -2.95
C TRP A 200 -5.36 -17.09 -3.95
N ARG A 201 -5.21 -17.84 -5.05
CA ARG A 201 -4.23 -17.54 -6.11
C ARG A 201 -4.52 -16.20 -6.79
N HIS A 202 -5.80 -15.82 -6.90
CA HIS A 202 -6.19 -14.52 -7.44
C HIS A 202 -5.77 -13.39 -6.49
N GLY A 203 -6.01 -13.53 -5.18
CA GLY A 203 -5.55 -12.61 -4.15
C GLY A 203 -4.03 -12.44 -4.13
N LEU A 204 -3.27 -13.53 -4.21
CA LEU A 204 -1.80 -13.48 -4.28
C LEU A 204 -1.30 -12.75 -5.52
N ARG A 205 -1.82 -13.09 -6.71
CA ARG A 205 -1.45 -12.39 -7.96
C ARG A 205 -1.79 -10.91 -7.90
N LEU A 206 -2.97 -10.59 -7.36
CA LEU A 206 -3.40 -9.21 -7.18
C LEU A 206 -2.44 -8.45 -6.24
N GLY A 207 -2.03 -9.08 -5.14
CA GLY A 207 -1.03 -8.56 -4.21
C GLY A 207 0.28 -8.29 -4.92
N VAL A 208 0.84 -9.27 -5.62
CA VAL A 208 2.14 -9.14 -6.33
C VAL A 208 2.08 -8.04 -7.39
N HIS A 209 1.07 -8.02 -8.25
CA HIS A 209 0.94 -6.95 -9.26
C HIS A 209 0.79 -5.57 -8.63
N CYS A 210 0.02 -5.48 -7.54
CA CYS A 210 -0.17 -4.24 -6.81
C CYS A 210 1.14 -3.74 -6.19
N SER A 211 1.87 -4.63 -5.51
CA SER A 211 3.16 -4.34 -4.91
C SER A 211 4.18 -3.95 -5.97
N CYS A 212 4.26 -4.63 -7.12
CA CYS A 212 5.17 -4.26 -8.21
C CYS A 212 4.83 -2.89 -8.83
N CYS A 213 3.54 -2.58 -8.99
CA CYS A 213 3.10 -1.27 -9.52
C CYS A 213 3.42 -0.12 -8.55
N CYS A 214 3.26 -0.37 -7.25
CA CYS A 214 3.44 0.64 -6.21
C CYS A 214 4.84 0.64 -5.58
N ALA A 215 5.71 -0.31 -5.94
CA ALA A 215 7.01 -0.54 -5.33
C ALA A 215 7.84 0.74 -5.20
N GLY A 216 7.92 1.54 -6.27
CA GLY A 216 8.66 2.81 -6.25
C GLY A 216 8.15 3.77 -5.18
N LEU A 217 6.82 3.97 -5.10
CA LEU A 217 6.19 4.85 -4.10
C LEU A 217 6.29 4.28 -2.68
N THR A 218 6.19 2.97 -2.52
CA THR A 218 6.35 2.30 -1.22
C THR A 218 7.79 2.43 -0.71
N VAL A 219 8.78 2.28 -1.59
CA VAL A 219 10.19 2.48 -1.27
C VAL A 219 10.46 3.94 -0.88
N ILE A 220 9.90 4.90 -1.63
CA ILE A 220 10.01 6.33 -1.28
C ILE A 220 9.40 6.59 0.10
N SER A 221 8.20 6.07 0.37
CA SER A 221 7.53 6.24 1.67
C SER A 221 8.31 5.61 2.83
N LEU A 222 9.00 4.49 2.57
CA LEU A 222 9.87 3.86 3.56
C LEU A 222 11.07 4.73 3.92
N VAL A 223 11.69 5.33 2.90
CA VAL A 223 12.93 6.09 3.04
C VAL A 223 12.69 7.51 3.57
N VAL A 224 11.63 8.19 3.13
CA VAL A 224 11.22 9.50 3.67
C VAL A 224 10.73 9.37 5.12
N GLY A 225 10.38 8.15 5.54
CA GLY A 225 9.94 7.84 6.88
C GLY A 225 8.47 7.44 6.86
N ILE A 226 8.23 6.20 7.29
CA ILE A 226 6.90 5.60 7.33
C ILE A 226 5.90 6.33 8.24
N MET A 227 6.38 7.30 9.01
CA MET A 227 5.64 8.02 10.03
C MET A 227 5.27 9.45 9.64
N ASP A 228 5.71 9.92 8.47
CA ASP A 228 5.26 11.21 7.96
C ASP A 228 3.84 11.05 7.36
N LEU A 229 2.84 11.44 8.15
CA LEU A 229 1.43 11.40 7.76
C LEU A 229 1.16 12.13 6.43
N ARG A 230 1.92 13.18 6.10
CA ARG A 230 1.75 13.93 4.85
C ARG A 230 2.30 13.10 3.68
N ALA A 231 3.48 12.52 3.84
CA ALA A 231 4.06 11.63 2.83
C ALA A 231 3.13 10.43 2.57
N MET A 232 2.56 9.84 3.62
CA MET A 232 1.62 8.74 3.52
C MET A 232 0.33 9.14 2.80
N ALA A 233 -0.26 10.29 3.16
CA ALA A 233 -1.44 10.81 2.49
C ALA A 233 -1.18 11.08 1.00
N LEU A 234 -0.03 11.69 0.67
CA LEU A 234 0.39 11.96 -0.70
C LEU A 234 0.60 10.68 -1.50
N VAL A 235 1.27 9.67 -0.94
CA VAL A 235 1.49 8.37 -1.58
C VAL A 235 0.16 7.64 -1.80
N THR A 236 -0.73 7.66 -0.81
CA THR A 236 -2.06 7.06 -0.93
C THR A 236 -2.88 7.73 -2.02
N ALA A 237 -2.89 9.06 -2.04
CA ALA A 237 -3.56 9.85 -3.06
C ALA A 237 -2.96 9.56 -4.44
N ALA A 238 -1.63 9.55 -4.57
CA ALA A 238 -0.92 9.22 -5.80
C ALA A 238 -1.32 7.84 -6.34
N ILE A 239 -1.25 6.79 -5.50
CA ILE A 239 -1.64 5.42 -5.89
C ILE A 239 -3.11 5.34 -6.30
N THR A 240 -3.97 6.04 -5.56
CA THR A 240 -5.41 6.06 -5.82
C THR A 240 -5.72 6.76 -7.14
N VAL A 241 -5.11 7.91 -7.40
CA VAL A 241 -5.29 8.66 -8.66
C VAL A 241 -4.69 7.90 -9.83
N GLU A 242 -3.50 7.31 -9.70
CA GLU A 242 -2.89 6.46 -10.74
C GLU A 242 -3.81 5.31 -11.16
N ARG A 243 -4.59 4.76 -10.23
CA ARG A 243 -5.46 3.59 -10.47
C ARG A 243 -6.86 3.94 -10.92
N LEU A 244 -7.41 5.06 -10.48
CA LEU A 244 -8.78 5.47 -10.81
C LEU A 244 -8.87 6.24 -12.12
N VAL A 245 -7.80 6.92 -12.52
CA VAL A 245 -7.81 7.75 -13.73
C VAL A 245 -7.51 6.89 -14.98
N PRO A 246 -8.34 6.95 -16.04
CA PRO A 246 -8.13 6.19 -17.28
C PRO A 246 -6.84 6.55 -18.03
N ALA A 247 -6.23 7.69 -17.68
CA ALA A 247 -4.90 8.12 -18.12
C ALA A 247 -3.82 7.91 -17.04
N GLY A 248 -3.91 6.83 -16.27
CA GLY A 248 -3.02 6.57 -15.13
C GLY A 248 -1.53 6.57 -15.46
N GLU A 249 -1.14 6.23 -16.69
CA GLU A 249 0.26 6.33 -17.14
C GLU A 249 0.76 7.78 -17.17
N ARG A 250 -0.06 8.74 -17.63
CA ARG A 250 0.30 10.16 -17.63
C ARG A 250 0.41 10.70 -16.20
N VAL A 251 -0.49 10.26 -15.32
CA VAL A 251 -0.45 10.61 -13.89
C VAL A 251 0.83 10.05 -13.25
N ALA A 252 1.16 8.78 -13.48
CA ALA A 252 2.39 8.16 -12.97
C ALA A 252 3.65 8.88 -13.45
N ARG A 253 3.69 9.32 -14.72
CA ARG A 253 4.81 10.14 -15.22
C ARG A 253 4.88 11.50 -14.52
N ALA A 254 3.75 12.18 -14.32
CA ALA A 254 3.71 13.46 -13.61
C ALA A 254 4.19 13.33 -12.16
N ILE A 255 3.74 12.30 -11.45
CA ILE A 255 4.21 11.99 -10.08
C ILE A 255 5.71 11.66 -10.12
N GLY A 256 6.16 10.87 -11.10
CA GLY A 256 7.57 10.61 -11.35
C GLY A 256 8.42 11.87 -11.47
N VAL A 257 7.96 12.87 -12.23
CA VAL A 257 8.68 14.16 -12.39
C VAL A 257 8.78 14.88 -11.06
N VAL A 258 7.68 14.96 -10.30
CA VAL A 258 7.65 15.63 -8.99
C VAL A 258 8.61 14.93 -8.01
N VAL A 259 8.59 13.59 -7.97
CA VAL A 259 9.44 12.78 -7.10
C VAL A 259 10.91 12.92 -7.48
N VAL A 260 11.26 12.85 -8.77
CA VAL A 260 12.62 13.06 -9.25
C VAL A 260 13.10 14.47 -8.88
N GLY A 261 12.26 15.49 -9.11
CA GLY A 261 12.57 16.87 -8.72
C GLY A 261 12.83 17.01 -7.22
N ALA A 262 12.01 16.37 -6.38
CA ALA A 262 12.20 16.35 -4.93
C ALA A 262 13.51 15.64 -4.54
N GLY A 263 13.83 14.51 -5.17
CA GLY A 263 15.08 13.77 -4.93
C GLY A 263 16.32 14.60 -5.30
N VAL A 264 16.32 15.24 -6.47
CA VAL A 264 17.40 16.15 -6.90
C VAL A 264 17.52 17.33 -5.94
N PHE A 265 16.41 17.93 -5.52
CA PHE A 265 16.41 19.03 -4.57
C PHE A 265 16.99 18.63 -3.22
N MET A 266 16.65 17.45 -2.70
CA MET A 266 17.24 16.94 -1.46
C MET A 266 18.74 16.71 -1.57
N ILE A 267 19.22 16.13 -2.67
CA ILE A 267 20.66 15.94 -2.91
C ILE A 267 21.38 17.28 -3.01
N ALA A 268 20.82 18.23 -3.76
CA ALA A 268 21.38 19.58 -3.90
C ALA A 268 21.47 20.31 -2.55
N ARG A 269 20.45 20.16 -1.69
CA ARG A 269 20.46 20.70 -0.32
C ARG A 269 21.51 20.03 0.56
N ALA A 270 21.67 18.71 0.46
CA ALA A 270 22.67 17.97 1.22
C ALA A 270 24.11 18.32 0.81
N VAL A 271 24.35 18.56 -0.48
CA VAL A 271 25.65 18.97 -1.02
C VAL A 271 25.93 20.45 -0.77
N GLY A 272 24.92 21.32 -0.86
CA GLY A 272 25.08 22.77 -0.65
C GLY A 272 25.12 23.23 0.81
N LEU A 273 24.83 22.34 1.77
CA LEU A 273 25.01 22.56 3.21
C LEU A 273 26.25 21.85 3.77
N GLY A 274 27.05 21.21 2.91
CA GLY A 274 28.29 20.50 3.26
C GLY A 274 29.53 21.38 3.22
#